data_AF-A0A6P2A9I3-F1
#
_entry.id   AF-A0A6P2A9I3-F1
#
_cell.length_a   1.000
_cell.length_b   1.000
_cell.length_c   1.000
_cell.angle_alpha   90.00
_cell.angle_beta   90.00
_cell.angle_gamma   90.00
#
_symmetry.space_group_name_H-M   'P 1'
#
loop_
_entity.id
_entity.type
_entity.pdbx_description
1 polymer ?
#
loop_
_entity_poly.entity_id
_entity_poly.type
_entity_poly.pdbx_seq_one_letter_code
_entity_poly.pdbx_strand_id
1 'polypeptide(L)' 'MDSIEAPFGEIIELRQIIHDSGVPLLRVLVRDGGRYTKLDLDPATASRWGDTMVRWARTAAEQGQETG' A
#
# COMPACT_ATOMS: atom_id res chain seq x y z
N MET A 1 5.22 -11.88 -5.20
CA MET A 1 5.71 -10.70 -4.46
C MET A 1 5.46 -9.55 -5.38
N ASP A 2 4.50 -8.71 -5.03
CA ASP A 2 4.09 -7.61 -5.89
C ASP A 2 4.87 -6.35 -5.50
N SER A 3 5.35 -5.64 -6.51
CA SER A 3 6.10 -4.38 -6.38
C SER A 3 5.37 -3.32 -7.18
N ILE A 4 5.19 -2.14 -6.57
CA ILE A 4 4.48 -1.01 -7.16
C ILE A 4 5.45 0.17 -7.16
N GLU A 5 5.66 0.76 -8.33
CA GLU A 5 6.41 2.00 -8.48
C GLU A 5 5.49 3.20 -8.20
N ALA A 6 5.90 4.05 -7.27
CA ALA A 6 5.20 5.29 -6.96
C ALA A 6 5.64 6.42 -7.91
N PRO A 7 4.82 7.48 -8.07
CA PRO A 7 5.07 8.54 -9.04
C PRO A 7 6.39 9.31 -8.88
N PHE A 8 7.00 9.30 -7.68
CA PHE A 8 8.23 10.04 -7.39
C PHE A 8 9.45 9.13 -7.21
N GLY A 9 9.35 7.87 -7.67
CA GLY A 9 10.46 6.92 -7.71
C GLY A 9 10.57 6.01 -6.48
N GLU A 10 9.65 6.12 -5.53
CA GLU A 10 9.57 5.18 -4.42
C GLU A 10 9.08 3.80 -4.88
N ILE A 11 9.55 2.76 -4.20
CA ILE A 11 9.14 1.38 -4.48
C ILE A 11 8.38 0.83 -3.28
N ILE A 12 7.15 0.37 -3.52
CA ILE A 12 6.30 -0.27 -2.51
C ILE A 12 6.31 -1.78 -2.76
N GLU A 13 6.82 -2.56 -1.81
CA GLU A 13 6.77 -4.02 -1.85
C GLU A 13 5.78 -4.56 -0.82
N LEU A 14 4.98 -5.54 -1.22
CA LEU A 14 4.04 -6.26 -0.35
C LEU A 14 4.51 -7.70 -0.12
N ARG A 15 4.60 -8.09 1.16
CA ARG A 15 5.04 -9.44 1.57
C ARG A 15 4.18 -9.98 2.69
N GLN A 16 3.63 -11.18 2.54
CA GLN A 16 3.04 -11.88 3.69
C GLN A 16 4.16 -12.38 4.61
N ILE A 17 3.98 -12.18 5.90
CA ILE A 17 4.84 -12.71 6.97
C ILE A 17 3.96 -13.42 8.00
N ILE A 18 4.57 -14.28 8.80
CA ILE A 18 3.93 -14.87 9.98
C ILE A 18 4.52 -14.19 11.21
N HIS A 19 3.68 -13.55 12.02
CA HIS A 19 4.08 -13.02 13.31
C HIS A 19 4.38 -14.17 14.29
N ASP A 20 5.18 -13.92 15.33
CA ASP A 20 5.58 -14.96 16.29
C ASP A 20 4.38 -15.61 17.00
N SER A 21 3.24 -14.92 17.05
CA SER A 21 1.96 -15.46 17.55
C SER A 21 1.22 -16.39 16.58
N GLY A 22 1.76 -16.64 15.38
CA GLY A 22 1.16 -17.45 14.32
C GLY A 22 0.16 -16.70 13.42
N VAL A 23 -0.08 -15.41 13.67
CA VAL A 23 -1.03 -14.60 12.89
C VAL A 23 -0.37 -14.13 11.58
N PRO A 24 -1.02 -14.27 10.42
CA PRO A 24 -0.52 -13.73 9.17
C PRO A 24 -0.64 -12.20 9.17
N LEU A 25 0.44 -11.52 8.78
CA LEU A 25 0.47 -10.07 8.57
C LEU A 25 0.91 -9.77 7.14
N LEU A 26 0.46 -8.64 6.62
CA LEU A 26 0.95 -8.06 5.39
C LEU A 26 1.99 -7.00 5.71
N ARG A 27 3.25 -7.27 5.37
CA ARG A 27 4.33 -6.30 5.44
C ARG A 27 4.34 -5.44 4.18
N VAL A 28 4.25 -4.13 4.39
CA VAL A 28 4.46 -3.11 3.37
C VAL A 28 5.84 -2.52 3.60
N LEU A 29 6.69 -2.56 2.59
CA LEU A 29 7.99 -1.92 2.59
C LEU A 29 7.97 -0.78 1.57
N VAL A 30 8.26 0.43 2.00
CA VAL A 30 8.44 1.59 1.13
C VAL A 30 9.91 1.93 1.09
N ARG A 31 10.49 1.93 -0.11
CA ARG A 31 11.88 2.33 -0.35
C ARG A 31 11.89 3.69 -1.05
N ASP A 32 12.59 4.64 -0.47
CA ASP A 32 12.82 5.96 -1.03
C ASP A 32 14.34 6.20 -1.03
N GLY A 33 14.98 5.92 -2.17
CA GLY A 33 16.43 5.90 -2.30
C GLY A 33 17.08 4.99 -1.27
N GLY A 34 17.81 5.58 -0.31
CA GLY A 34 18.47 4.86 0.79
C GLY A 34 17.63 4.67 2.05
N ARG A 35 16.40 5.21 2.09
CA ARG A 35 15.51 5.15 3.26
C ARG A 35 14.51 4.03 3.10
N TYR A 36 14.23 3.36 4.22
CA TYR A 36 13.30 2.24 4.28
C TYR A 36 12.29 2.48 5.38
N THR A 37 11.01 2.43 5.01
CA THR A 37 9.89 2.44 5.95
C THR A 37 9.18 1.11 5.86
N LYS A 38 8.88 0.52 7.02
CA LYS A 38 8.22 -0.78 7.13
C LYS A 38 7.01 -0.66 8.04
N LEU A 39 5.88 -1.18 7.59
CA LEU A 39 4.68 -1.33 8.40
C LEU A 39 4.09 -2.73 8.19
N ASP A 40 3.57 -3.32 9.25
CA ASP A 40 2.93 -4.64 9.22
C ASP A 40 1.44 -4.45 9.53
N LEU A 41 0.58 -4.96 8.66
CA LEU A 41 -0.87 -4.84 8.76
C LEU A 41 -1.48 -6.21 9.06
N ASP A 42 -2.39 -6.27 10.02
CA ASP A 42 -3.30 -7.40 10.14
C ASP A 42 -4.31 -7.43 8.97
N PRO A 43 -5.02 -8.55 8.74
CA PRO A 43 -5.96 -8.66 7.62
C PRO A 43 -7.08 -7.61 7.60
N ALA A 44 -7.61 -7.22 8.76
CA ALA A 44 -8.70 -6.25 8.84
C ALA A 44 -8.19 -4.84 8.50
N THR A 45 -7.02 -4.47 9.02
CA THR A 45 -6.36 -3.20 8.72
C THR A 45 -5.96 -3.12 7.24
N ALA A 46 -5.42 -4.20 6.67
CA ALA A 46 -5.07 -4.27 5.25
C ALA A 46 -6.29 -4.10 4.33
N SER A 47 -7.42 -4.77 4.63
CA SER A 47 -8.67 -4.62 3.88
C SER A 47 -9.15 -3.18 3.89
N ARG A 48 -9.22 -2.56 5.08
CA ARG A 48 -9.70 -1.19 5.22
C ARG A 48 -8.81 -0.17 4.50
N TRP A 49 -7.49 -0.40 4.52
CA TRP A 49 -6.54 0.45 3.82
C TRP A 49 -6.71 0.36 2.30
N GLY A 50 -6.80 -0.86 1.75
CA GLY A 50 -7.05 -1.08 0.32
C GLY A 50 -8.35 -0.44 -0.16
N ASP A 51 -9.45 -0.62 0.59
CA ASP A 51 -10.74 0.01 0.25
C ASP A 51 -10.65 1.55 0.24
N THR A 52 -9.85 2.13 1.13
CA THR A 52 -9.66 3.58 1.19
C THR A 52 -8.89 4.09 -0.03
N MET A 53 -7.85 3.39 -0.46
CA MET A 53 -7.09 3.71 -1.67
C MET A 53 -7.96 3.63 -2.93
N VAL A 54 -8.76 2.56 -3.07
CA VAL A 54 -9.66 2.38 -4.23
C VAL A 54 -10.71 3.47 -4.27
N ARG A 55 -11.32 3.83 -3.13
CA ARG A 55 -12.29 4.93 -3.08
C ARG A 55 -11.66 6.25 -3.52
N TRP A 56 -10.48 6.59 -3.00
CA TRP A 56 -9.78 7.82 -3.39
C TRP A 56 -9.46 7.84 -4.89
N ALA A 57 -8.93 6.75 -5.45
CA ALA A 57 -8.55 6.67 -6.86
C ALA A 57 -9.75 6.91 -7.79
N ARG A 58 -10.93 6.38 -7.44
CA ARG A 58 -12.18 6.61 -8.19
C ARG A 58 -12.59 8.09 -8.15
N THR A 59 -12.64 8.68 -6.96
CA THR A 59 -13.00 10.09 -6.81
C THR A 59 -12.02 11.03 -7.51
N ALA A 60 -10.71 10.76 -7.43
CA ALA A 60 -9.70 11.58 -8.08
C ALA A 60 -9.79 11.50 -9.62
N ALA A 61 -10.09 10.31 -10.16
CA ALA A 61 -10.30 10.13 -11.60
C ALA A 61 -11.54 10.89 -12.10
N GLU A 62 -12.64 10.86 -11.34
CA GLU A 62 -13.86 11.61 -11.64
C GLU A 62 -13.61 13.13 -11.68
N GLN A 63 -12.90 13.69 -10.68
CA GLN A 63 -12.58 15.11 -10.62
C GLN A 63 -11.62 15.57 -11.73
N GLY A 64 -10.69 14.71 -12.15
CA GLY A 64 -9.80 14.98 -13.27
C GLY A 64 -10.51 15.04 -14.63
N GLN A 65 -11.68 14.42 -14.76
CA GLN A 65 -12.50 14.42 -15.99
C GLN A 65 -13.38 15.67 -16.11
N GLU A 66 -13.71 16.34 -15.00
CA GLU A 66 -14.55 17.54 -14.97
C GLU A 66 -13.77 18.84 -15.24
N THR A 67 -12.44 18.80 -15.11
CA THR A 67 -11.55 19.96 -15.30
C THR A 67 -10.81 19.92 -16.65
N GLY A 68 -11.09 18.92 -17.50
CA GLY A 68 -10.44 18.69 -18.80
C GLY A 68 -11.27 19.10 -20.00
#